data_AF-A0A2D6N9A7-F1
#
_entry.id   AF-A0A2D6N9A7-F1
#
_cell.length_a   1.000
_cell.length_b   1.000
_cell.length_c   1.000
_cell.angle_alpha   90.00
_cell.angle_beta   90.00
_cell.angle_gamma   90.00
#
_symmetry.space_group_name_H-M   'P 1'
#
loop_
_entity.id
_entity.type
_entity.pdbx_description
1 polymer ?
#
loop_
_entity_poly.entity_id
_entity_poly.type
_entity_poly.pdbx_seq_one_letter_code
_entity_poly.pdbx_strand_id
1 'polypeptide(L)'
;MVSRRLKLTEYQTKHRVRLSAEEARLLRRSEWSISVVPSSDEDGTYDVTPAARVGMIELGSLTIEIHPKLPLDRLLFLLSYTLDPKLWQRTLSHFIAADSIVEAVIPAFVALCSAALRKGVLQGYRHEEDMLSNVRGRVRFQEQLSGASLK
;
A
#
# COMPACT_ATOMS: atom_id res chain seq x y z
N MET A 1 13.63 2.25 17.00
CA MET A 1 12.33 2.75 17.50
C MET A 1 11.33 1.60 17.34
N VAL A 2 10.80 1.05 18.43
CA VAL A 2 9.88 -0.11 18.37
C VAL A 2 8.48 0.42 18.07
N SER A 3 7.95 0.12 16.89
CA SER A 3 6.58 0.52 16.52
C SER A 3 5.59 -0.47 17.14
N ARG A 4 4.66 0.03 17.95
CA ARG A 4 3.59 -0.78 18.57
C ARG A 4 2.58 -1.15 17.50
N ARG A 5 2.20 -2.44 17.42
CA ARG A 5 1.17 -2.93 16.48
C ARG A 5 -0.14 -3.24 17.20
N LEU A 6 -1.25 -2.78 16.64
CA LEU A 6 -2.60 -3.06 17.11
C LEU A 6 -3.43 -3.68 15.98
N LYS A 7 -3.81 -4.94 16.14
CA LYS A 7 -4.79 -5.58 15.26
C LYS A 7 -6.20 -5.31 15.75
N LEU A 8 -7.07 -4.86 14.85
CA LEU A 8 -8.50 -4.65 15.01
C LEU A 8 -9.25 -5.42 13.91
N THR A 9 -10.56 -5.61 14.09
CA THR A 9 -11.44 -6.20 13.07
C THR A 9 -12.57 -5.22 12.82
N GLU A 10 -12.96 -5.04 11.56
CA GLU A 10 -14.10 -4.19 11.20
C GLU A 10 -15.34 -4.54 12.03
N TYR A 11 -16.10 -3.53 12.46
CA TYR A 11 -17.31 -3.67 13.28
C TYR A 11 -17.16 -4.48 14.58
N GLN A 12 -15.93 -4.74 15.03
CA GLN A 12 -15.69 -5.46 16.29
C GLN A 12 -15.02 -4.52 17.28
N THR A 13 -15.65 -4.35 18.44
CA THR A 13 -15.07 -3.58 19.53
C THR A 13 -13.92 -4.35 20.14
N LYS A 14 -12.75 -3.72 20.20
CA LYS A 14 -11.65 -4.18 21.04
C LYS A 14 -11.63 -3.34 22.31
N HIS A 15 -11.86 -4.01 23.44
CA HIS A 15 -11.92 -3.35 24.74
C HIS A 15 -10.54 -3.08 25.30
N ARG A 16 -10.44 -2.06 26.16
CA ARG A 16 -9.25 -1.75 26.96
C ARG A 16 -7.97 -1.59 26.12
N VAL A 17 -8.08 -0.98 24.95
CA VAL A 17 -6.92 -0.63 24.11
C VAL A 17 -6.20 0.55 24.74
N ARG A 18 -4.94 0.35 25.12
CA ARG A 18 -4.10 1.44 25.64
C ARG A 18 -3.78 2.41 24.50
N LEU A 19 -4.20 3.67 24.60
CA LEU A 19 -3.84 4.73 23.66
C LEU A 19 -3.42 5.97 24.43
N SER A 20 -2.49 6.76 23.88
CA SER A 20 -2.24 8.10 24.39
C SER A 20 -3.45 8.99 24.11
N ALA A 21 -3.60 10.07 24.88
CA ALA A 21 -4.66 11.05 24.64
C ALA A 21 -4.57 11.67 23.23
N GLU A 22 -3.35 11.77 22.69
CA GLU A 22 -3.10 12.24 21.32
C GLU A 22 -3.53 11.20 20.27
N GLU A 23 -3.12 9.94 20.43
CA GLU A 23 -3.52 8.84 19.54
C GLU A 23 -5.06 8.69 19.48
N ALA A 24 -5.73 8.72 20.64
CA ALA A 24 -7.19 8.65 20.71
C ALA A 24 -7.86 9.86 20.04
N ARG A 25 -7.30 11.07 20.20
CA ARG A 25 -7.80 12.27 19.54
C ARG A 25 -7.62 12.21 18.03
N LEU A 26 -6.46 11.77 17.54
CA LEU A 26 -6.18 11.60 16.12
C LEU A 26 -7.11 10.58 15.48
N LEU A 27 -7.33 9.44 16.15
CA LEU A 27 -8.27 8.41 15.67
C LEU A 27 -9.70 8.93 15.53
N ARG A 28 -10.21 9.65 16.53
CA ARG A 28 -11.57 10.25 16.49
C ARG A 28 -11.75 11.26 15.36
N ARG A 29 -10.67 11.94 14.95
CA ARG A 29 -10.68 12.94 13.87
C ARG A 29 -10.30 12.36 12.50
N SER A 30 -10.00 11.07 12.44
CA SER A 30 -9.57 10.43 11.20
C SER A 30 -10.77 10.12 10.30
N GLU A 31 -10.52 10.10 8.98
CA GLU A 31 -11.48 9.67 7.95
C GLU A 31 -11.81 8.17 8.00
N TRP A 32 -11.20 7.44 8.95
CA TRP A 32 -11.36 5.99 9.08
C TRP A 32 -12.65 5.57 9.80
N SER A 33 -13.43 6.53 10.30
CA SER A 33 -14.71 6.29 10.99
C SER A 33 -14.57 5.27 12.13
N ILE A 34 -13.67 5.56 13.08
CA ILE A 34 -13.38 4.67 14.21
C ILE A 34 -14.00 5.28 15.48
N SER A 35 -14.86 4.51 16.15
CA SER A 35 -15.35 4.87 17.48
C SER A 35 -14.26 4.62 18.51
N VAL A 36 -13.99 5.61 19.34
CA VAL A 36 -13.00 5.52 20.43
C VAL A 36 -13.64 6.09 21.69
N VAL A 37 -14.05 5.21 22.61
CA VAL A 37 -14.74 5.57 23.86
C VAL A 37 -13.83 5.25 25.05
N PRO A 38 -13.67 6.11 26.06
CA PRO A 38 -12.91 5.75 27.26
C PRO A 38 -13.48 4.48 27.90
N SER A 39 -12.61 3.53 28.26
CA SER A 39 -13.06 2.33 28.98
C SER A 39 -13.35 2.69 30.44
N SER A 40 -14.38 2.08 31.03
CA SER A 40 -14.87 2.45 32.36
C SER A 40 -13.91 2.10 33.50
N ASP A 41 -12.97 1.18 33.25
CA ASP A 41 -12.18 0.52 34.30
C ASP A 41 -10.79 1.15 34.52
N GLU A 42 -10.23 1.90 33.56
CA GLU A 42 -8.81 2.32 33.63
C GLU A 42 -8.49 3.55 32.76
N ASP A 43 -7.87 4.57 33.36
CA ASP A 43 -7.41 5.76 32.65
C ASP A 43 -6.37 5.43 31.57
N GLY A 44 -6.51 6.06 30.40
CA GLY A 44 -5.63 5.81 29.25
C GLY A 44 -5.95 4.51 28.48
N THR A 45 -7.09 3.87 28.79
CA THR A 45 -7.63 2.77 27.98
C THR A 45 -8.92 3.18 27.28
N TYR A 46 -9.11 2.66 26.07
CA TYR A 46 -10.24 2.98 25.22
C TYR A 46 -10.82 1.71 24.61
N ASP A 47 -12.14 1.71 24.46
CA ASP A 47 -12.86 0.76 23.64
C ASP A 47 -12.89 1.30 22.21
N VAL A 48 -12.31 0.53 21.29
CA VAL A 48 -12.08 0.94 19.91
C VAL A 48 -12.88 0.06 18.98
N THR A 49 -13.75 0.67 18.16
CA THR A 49 -14.59 -0.03 17.20
C THR A 49 -14.40 0.57 15.80
N PRO A 50 -13.73 -0.13 14.88
CA PRO A 50 -13.66 0.29 13.48
C PRO A 50 -15.01 0.13 12.76
N ALA A 51 -15.28 0.98 11.77
CA ALA A 51 -16.40 0.81 10.84
C ALA A 51 -16.03 -0.13 9.66
N ALA A 52 -16.75 -0.03 8.53
CA ALA A 52 -16.53 -0.79 7.29
C ALA A 52 -15.30 -0.34 6.49
N ARG A 53 -14.13 -0.27 7.13
CA ARG A 53 -12.87 0.06 6.45
C ARG A 53 -11.80 -0.92 6.90
N VAL A 54 -11.13 -1.51 5.92
CA VAL A 54 -10.07 -2.51 6.08
C VAL A 54 -8.77 -1.92 5.55
N GLY A 55 -7.67 -2.08 6.27
CA GLY A 55 -6.38 -1.52 5.88
C GLY A 55 -5.45 -1.19 7.06
N MET A 56 -4.49 -0.31 6.83
CA MET A 56 -3.47 0.09 7.79
C MET A 56 -3.55 1.58 8.12
N ILE A 57 -3.38 1.94 9.39
CA ILE A 57 -3.28 3.32 9.88
C ILE A 57 -1.94 3.47 10.61
N GLU A 58 -1.19 4.51 10.25
CA GLU A 58 0.04 4.87 10.95
C GLU A 58 -0.17 6.14 11.78
N LEU A 59 0.13 6.05 13.08
CA LEU A 59 0.02 7.12 14.07
C LEU A 59 1.33 7.23 14.84
N GLY A 60 2.33 7.86 14.22
CA GLY A 60 3.67 8.01 14.80
C GLY A 60 4.32 6.65 15.06
N SER A 61 4.34 6.21 16.32
CA SER A 61 4.90 4.91 16.75
C SER A 61 3.86 3.80 16.91
N LEU A 62 2.58 4.07 16.57
CA LEU A 62 1.50 3.08 16.58
C LEU A 62 1.09 2.77 15.14
N THR A 63 1.10 1.49 14.81
CA THR A 63 0.56 0.95 13.57
C THR A 63 -0.71 0.15 13.89
N ILE A 64 -1.84 0.53 13.29
CA ILE A 64 -3.13 -0.15 13.47
C ILE A 64 -3.47 -0.88 12.19
N GLU A 65 -3.69 -2.18 12.27
CA GLU A 65 -4.13 -3.03 11.17
C GLU A 65 -5.59 -3.42 11.42
N ILE A 66 -6.49 -3.03 10.51
CA ILE A 66 -7.90 -3.38 10.57
C ILE A 66 -8.18 -4.50 9.58
N HIS A 67 -8.55 -5.66 10.10
CA HIS A 67 -8.86 -6.86 9.35
C HIS A 67 -10.35 -6.92 8.95
N PRO A 68 -10.65 -7.49 7.79
CA PRO A 68 -12.02 -7.85 7.42
C PRO A 68 -12.55 -8.97 8.34
N LYS A 69 -13.88 -9.04 8.51
CA LYS A 69 -14.53 -10.23 9.09
C LYS A 69 -14.44 -11.43 8.17
N LEU A 70 -14.37 -11.16 6.87
CA LEU A 70 -14.21 -12.16 5.84
C LEU A 70 -12.72 -12.53 5.69
N PRO A 71 -12.36 -13.80 5.48
CA PRO A 71 -11.00 -14.17 5.09
C PRO A 71 -10.48 -13.33 3.91
N LEU A 72 -9.20 -12.96 3.94
CA LEU A 72 -8.59 -12.03 2.98
C LEU A 72 -8.62 -12.55 1.53
N ASP A 73 -8.44 -13.86 1.34
CA ASP A 73 -8.57 -14.54 0.04
C ASP A 73 -9.96 -14.30 -0.59
N ARG A 74 -11.03 -14.38 0.23
CA ARG A 74 -12.39 -14.10 -0.24
C ARG A 74 -12.62 -12.62 -0.49
N LEU A 75 -12.05 -11.73 0.32
CA LEU A 75 -12.12 -10.28 0.07
C LEU A 75 -11.45 -9.93 -1.26
N LEU A 76 -10.27 -10.47 -1.53
CA LEU A 76 -9.54 -10.25 -2.78
C LEU A 76 -10.27 -10.88 -3.97
N PHE A 77 -10.89 -12.04 -3.80
CA PHE A 77 -11.79 -12.61 -4.79
C PHE A 77 -12.94 -11.66 -5.15
N LEU A 78 -13.62 -11.08 -4.16
CA LEU A 78 -14.72 -10.13 -4.39
C LEU A 78 -14.23 -8.84 -5.08
N LEU A 79 -13.10 -8.28 -4.65
CA LEU A 79 -12.46 -7.12 -5.29
C LEU A 79 -12.10 -7.39 -6.75
N SER A 80 -11.67 -8.60 -7.06
CA SER A 80 -11.32 -8.98 -8.43
C SER A 80 -12.50 -8.91 -9.39
N TYR A 81 -13.72 -9.15 -8.89
CA TYR A 81 -14.95 -9.11 -9.67
C TYR A 81 -15.34 -7.67 -10.05
N THR A 82 -15.01 -6.67 -9.23
CA THR A 82 -15.33 -5.27 -9.52
C THR A 82 -14.31 -4.60 -10.45
N LEU A 83 -13.08 -5.11 -10.53
CA LEU A 83 -12.00 -4.55 -11.35
C LEU A 83 -12.08 -5.01 -12.81
N ASP A 84 -11.92 -6.31 -13.07
CA ASP A 84 -12.07 -6.93 -14.40
C ASP A 84 -12.15 -8.46 -14.25
N PRO A 85 -13.35 -9.05 -14.30
CA PRO A 85 -13.53 -10.49 -14.09
C PRO A 85 -12.67 -11.36 -15.02
N LYS A 86 -12.41 -10.93 -16.26
CA LYS A 86 -11.65 -11.74 -17.24
C LYS A 86 -10.16 -11.75 -16.96
N LEU A 87 -9.63 -10.61 -16.52
CA LEU A 87 -8.20 -10.45 -16.21
C LEU A 87 -7.84 -11.18 -14.91
N TRP A 88 -8.75 -11.17 -13.93
CA TRP A 88 -8.49 -11.71 -12.61
C TRP A 88 -8.79 -13.20 -12.45
N GLN A 89 -9.67 -13.80 -13.25
CA GLN A 89 -9.94 -15.25 -13.21
C GLN A 89 -8.69 -16.13 -13.28
N ARG A 90 -7.64 -15.66 -13.98
CA ARG A 90 -6.34 -16.35 -14.07
C ARG A 90 -5.47 -16.23 -12.82
N THR A 91 -5.76 -15.26 -11.96
CA THR A 91 -4.98 -14.93 -10.77
C THR A 91 -5.65 -15.43 -9.48
N LEU A 92 -6.96 -15.68 -9.51
CA LEU A 92 -7.76 -16.13 -8.35
C LEU A 92 -7.20 -17.35 -7.63
N SER A 93 -6.61 -18.31 -8.35
CA SER A 93 -6.00 -19.52 -7.77
C SER A 93 -4.76 -19.24 -6.91
N HIS A 94 -4.21 -18.03 -6.95
CA HIS A 94 -3.02 -17.65 -6.20
C HIS A 94 -3.35 -16.98 -4.86
N PHE A 95 -4.61 -16.65 -4.58
CA PHE A 95 -4.98 -16.15 -3.27
C PHE A 95 -5.02 -17.31 -2.27
N ILE A 96 -4.10 -17.26 -1.30
CA ILE A 96 -3.99 -18.22 -0.21
C ILE A 96 -4.38 -17.50 1.08
N ALA A 97 -4.80 -18.25 2.10
CA ALA A 97 -4.96 -17.72 3.44
C ALA A 97 -3.69 -16.97 3.89
N ALA A 98 -3.87 -15.74 4.35
CA ALA A 98 -2.78 -14.85 4.75
C ALA A 98 -3.19 -14.04 5.98
N ASP A 99 -2.20 -13.68 6.79
CA ASP A 99 -2.41 -13.01 8.08
C ASP A 99 -2.34 -11.48 7.99
N SER A 100 -2.02 -10.95 6.80
CA SER A 100 -2.05 -9.51 6.49
C SER A 100 -2.50 -9.26 5.05
N ILE A 101 -3.07 -8.07 4.81
CA ILE A 101 -3.51 -7.65 3.47
C ILE A 101 -2.34 -7.67 2.48
N VAL A 102 -1.16 -7.24 2.94
CA VAL A 102 0.06 -7.21 2.12
C VAL A 102 0.43 -8.61 1.68
N GLU A 103 0.51 -9.57 2.61
CA GLU A 103 0.81 -10.98 2.30
C GLU A 103 -0.21 -11.58 1.35
N ALA A 104 -1.49 -11.26 1.51
CA ALA A 104 -2.56 -11.77 0.66
C ALA A 104 -2.42 -11.33 -0.81
N VAL A 105 -1.81 -10.18 -1.08
CA VAL A 105 -1.64 -9.62 -2.44
C VAL A 105 -0.34 -10.10 -3.12
N ILE A 106 0.68 -10.52 -2.36
CA ILE A 106 1.99 -10.91 -2.91
C ILE A 106 1.88 -11.96 -4.03
N PRO A 107 1.16 -13.09 -3.87
CA PRO A 107 1.11 -14.12 -4.91
C PRO A 107 0.52 -13.60 -6.22
N ALA A 108 -0.55 -12.79 -6.13
CA ALA A 108 -1.19 -12.18 -7.28
C ALA A 108 -0.26 -11.19 -7.99
N PHE A 109 0.45 -10.34 -7.22
CA PHE A 109 1.43 -9.41 -7.75
C PHE A 109 2.57 -10.14 -8.49
N VAL A 110 3.15 -11.19 -7.88
CA VAL A 110 4.21 -11.99 -8.50
C VAL A 110 3.73 -12.66 -9.79
N ALA A 111 2.52 -13.20 -9.81
CA ALA A 111 1.93 -13.81 -10.99
C ALA A 111 1.74 -12.79 -12.12
N LEU A 112 1.23 -11.59 -11.80
CA LEU A 112 1.04 -10.50 -12.75
C LEU A 112 2.36 -9.97 -13.31
N CYS A 113 3.36 -9.74 -12.46
CA CYS A 113 4.71 -9.36 -12.89
C CYS A 113 5.34 -10.42 -13.79
N SER A 114 5.27 -11.69 -13.40
CA SER A 114 5.81 -12.79 -14.20
C SER A 114 5.12 -12.92 -15.55
N ALA A 115 3.80 -12.67 -15.62
CA ALA A 115 3.05 -12.65 -16.86
C ALA A 115 3.43 -11.44 -17.74
N ALA A 116 3.54 -10.25 -17.16
CA ALA A 116 3.88 -9.01 -17.87
C ALA A 116 5.30 -9.04 -18.43
N LEU A 117 6.26 -9.54 -17.67
CA LEU A 117 7.68 -9.59 -18.04
C LEU A 117 8.02 -10.78 -18.97
N ARG A 118 7.09 -11.72 -19.17
CA ARG A 118 7.32 -12.94 -19.96
C ARG A 118 7.74 -12.68 -21.40
N LYS A 119 7.23 -11.60 -22.00
CA LYS A 119 7.52 -11.22 -23.40
C LYS A 119 8.64 -10.19 -23.53
N GLY A 120 9.41 -9.98 -22.46
CA GLY A 120 10.40 -8.92 -22.34
C GLY A 120 9.88 -7.73 -21.55
N VAL A 121 10.81 -6.90 -21.09
CA VAL A 121 10.49 -5.68 -20.34
C VAL A 121 9.98 -4.59 -21.28
N LEU A 122 9.07 -3.75 -20.79
CA LEU A 122 8.63 -2.58 -21.53
C LEU A 122 9.78 -1.57 -21.64
N GLN A 123 10.31 -1.38 -22.84
CA GLN A 123 11.36 -0.41 -23.12
C GLN A 123 10.73 0.96 -23.39
N GLY A 124 10.90 1.89 -22.46
CA GLY A 124 10.53 3.29 -22.65
C GLY A 124 11.70 4.10 -23.21
N TYR A 125 11.42 5.03 -24.12
CA TYR A 125 12.44 5.97 -24.62
C TYR A 125 12.36 7.27 -23.84
N ARG A 126 13.51 7.78 -23.39
CA ARG A 126 13.67 9.10 -22.79
C ARG A 126 14.65 9.90 -23.64
N HIS A 127 14.37 11.18 -23.82
CA HIS A 127 15.31 12.10 -24.44
C HIS A 127 16.44 12.42 -23.46
N GLU A 128 17.68 12.22 -23.90
CA GLU A 128 18.89 12.51 -23.15
C GLU A 128 19.86 13.25 -24.08
N GLU A 129 20.40 14.36 -23.59
CA GLU A 129 21.43 15.14 -24.26
C GLU A 129 22.73 14.94 -23.50
N ASP A 130 23.75 14.42 -24.16
CA ASP A 130 25.03 14.09 -23.53
C ASP A 130 26.21 14.35 -24.50
N MET A 131 27.34 14.76 -23.95
CA MET A 131 28.59 14.97 -24.70
C MET A 131 29.36 13.65 -24.79
N LEU A 132 28.91 12.80 -25.69
CA LEU A 132 29.49 11.48 -25.91
C LEU A 132 30.79 11.54 -26.73
N SER A 133 31.73 10.66 -26.41
CA SER A 133 32.97 10.47 -27.20
C SER A 133 32.71 9.83 -28.57
N ASN A 134 31.54 9.25 -28.75
CA ASN A 134 31.05 8.67 -30.00
C ASN A 134 29.70 9.28 -30.40
N VAL A 135 29.34 9.18 -31.68
CA VAL A 135 28.07 9.71 -32.19
C VAL A 135 26.94 8.71 -31.91
N ARG A 136 25.95 9.13 -31.11
CA ARG A 136 24.72 8.37 -30.87
C ARG A 136 23.51 9.32 -30.88
N GLY A 137 22.49 8.98 -31.66
CA GLY A 137 21.27 9.81 -31.78
C GLY A 137 21.46 11.01 -32.72
N ARG A 138 20.78 12.12 -32.41
CA ARG A 138 20.80 13.34 -33.24
C ARG A 138 21.86 14.31 -32.74
N VAL A 139 22.85 14.59 -33.58
CA VAL A 139 23.89 15.58 -33.28
C VAL A 139 23.32 17.00 -33.30
N ARG A 140 23.55 17.77 -32.22
CA ARG A 140 23.19 19.19 -32.13
C ARG A 140 24.38 20.05 -32.59
N PHE A 141 24.60 20.10 -33.90
CA PHE A 141 25.76 20.78 -34.51
C PHE A 141 25.94 22.24 -34.04
N GLN A 142 24.85 22.97 -33.80
CA GLN A 142 24.91 24.37 -33.37
C GLN A 142 25.53 24.55 -31.97
N GLU A 143 25.30 23.59 -31.06
CA GLU A 143 25.90 23.58 -29.72
C GLU A 143 27.35 23.11 -29.76
N GLN A 144 27.67 22.16 -30.63
CA GLN A 144 29.04 21.65 -30.79
C GLN A 144 29.99 22.67 -31.41
N LEU A 145 29.51 23.45 -32.39
CA LEU A 145 30.28 24.52 -33.02
C LEU A 145 30.47 25.74 -32.10
N SER A 146 29.51 26.01 -31.20
CA SER A 146 29.62 27.11 -30.23
C SER A 146 30.39 26.73 -28.96
N GLY A 147 30.36 25.47 -28.54
CA GLY A 147 31.15 24.94 -27.42
C GLY A 147 32.63 24.70 -27.73
N ALA A 148 33.05 24.78 -29.00
CA ALA A 148 34.45 24.61 -29.42
C ALA A 148 35.39 25.78 -29.02
N SER A 149 34.90 26.80 -28.31
CA SER A 149 35.69 27.98 -27.93
C SER A 149 36.24 27.98 -26.50
N LEU A 150 36.12 26.87 -25.75
CA LEU A 150 36.75 26.72 -24.43
C LEU A 150 37.63 25.46 -24.40
N LYS A 151 38.84 25.62 -24.95
CA LYS A 151 40.04 24.90 -24.52
C LYS A 151 41.06 25.92 -24.08
#